data_AF-A0ABD1IIB9-F1
#
_entry.id   AF-A0ABD1IIB9-F1
#
_cell.length_a   1.000
_cell.length_b   1.000
_cell.length_c   1.000
_cell.angle_alpha   90.00
_cell.angle_beta   90.00
_cell.angle_gamma   90.00
#
_symmetry.space_group_name_H-M   'P 1'
#
loop_
_entity.id
_entity.type
_entity.pdbx_description
1 polymer ?
#
loop_
_entity_poly.entity_id
_entity_poly.type
_entity_poly.pdbx_seq_one_letter_code
_entity_poly.pdbx_strand_id
1 'polypeptide(L)'
;MDTLLLSTMTRLHNVQCLNDESVSDAVLDEARTGINLYFGSEITCADIVIRLELLKVRYNTFKEVVATPGVLWDLDEKIIIADDLTWKFIFRTNPLVGAYYYQDDP
;
A
#
# COMPACT_ATOMS: atom_id res chain seq x y z
N MET A 1 -5.56 -7.38 -8.54
CA MET A 1 -6.60 -6.54 -7.93
C MET A 1 -6.07 -5.18 -7.49
N ASP A 2 -4.97 -5.11 -6.72
CA ASP A 2 -4.43 -3.84 -6.19
C ASP A 2 -3.83 -2.92 -7.26
N THR A 3 -3.18 -3.48 -8.29
CA THR A 3 -2.68 -2.69 -9.44
C THR A 3 -3.81 -2.01 -10.20
N LEU A 4 -4.96 -2.68 -10.37
CA LEU A 4 -6.14 -2.11 -11.04
C LEU A 4 -6.77 -1.00 -10.18
N LEU A 5 -6.86 -1.23 -8.87
CA LEU A 5 -7.35 -0.23 -7.92
C LEU A 5 -6.46 1.02 -7.92
N LEU A 6 -5.14 0.83 -7.79
CA LEU A 6 -4.17 1.93 -7.76
C LEU A 6 -4.14 2.70 -9.08
N SER A 7 -4.08 2.00 -10.23
CA SER A 7 -4.11 2.66 -11.54
C SER A 7 -5.41 3.43 -11.80
N THR A 8 -6.56 2.89 -11.36
CA THR A 8 -7.85 3.58 -11.44
C THR A 8 -7.85 4.83 -10.56
N MET A 9 -7.34 4.75 -9.34
CA MET A 9 -7.22 5.91 -8.46
C MET A 9 -6.23 6.95 -8.95
N THR A 10 -5.06 6.56 -9.46
CA THR A 10 -4.08 7.50 -10.02
C THR A 10 -4.65 8.19 -11.26
N ARG A 11 -5.37 7.46 -12.12
CA ARG A 11 -6.11 8.04 -13.25
C ARG A 11 -7.12 9.07 -12.76
N LEU A 12 -7.85 8.80 -11.68
CA LEU A 12 -8.90 9.68 -11.15
C LEU A 12 -8.35 10.85 -10.33
N HIS A 13 -7.20 10.69 -9.66
CA HIS A 13 -6.45 11.76 -8.99
C HIS A 13 -6.02 12.84 -9.99
N ASN A 14 -5.57 12.44 -11.19
CA ASN A 14 -5.14 13.36 -12.25
C ASN A 14 -6.28 14.12 -12.94
N VAL A 15 -7.55 13.79 -12.64
CA VAL A 15 -8.76 14.39 -13.25
C VAL A 15 -9.43 15.44 -12.33
N GLN A 16 -8.80 15.83 -11.20
CA GLN A 16 -9.30 16.80 -10.22
C GLN A 16 -10.57 16.36 -9.45
N CYS A 17 -10.43 15.49 -8.43
CA CYS A 17 -11.38 15.44 -7.31
C CYS A 17 -10.83 14.67 -6.09
N LEU A 18 -9.64 15.01 -5.61
CA LEU A 18 -9.17 14.55 -4.31
C LEU A 18 -8.95 15.78 -3.44
N ASN A 19 -9.97 16.13 -2.68
CA ASN A 19 -9.78 16.96 -1.50
C ASN A 19 -9.31 16.01 -0.38
N ASP A 20 -8.30 16.45 0.37
CA ASP A 20 -7.46 15.64 1.29
C ASP A 20 -8.18 14.83 2.39
N GLU A 21 -9.52 14.89 2.48
CA GLU A 21 -10.30 14.23 3.54
C GLU A 21 -11.19 13.07 3.09
N SER A 22 -11.54 12.93 1.80
CA SER A 22 -12.35 11.77 1.35
C SER A 22 -12.31 11.51 -0.15
N VAL A 23 -12.36 10.24 -0.53
CA VAL A 23 -12.53 9.82 -1.94
C VAL A 23 -14.00 10.06 -2.32
N SER A 24 -14.25 10.76 -3.42
CA SER A 24 -15.61 11.02 -3.91
C SER A 24 -16.38 9.71 -4.20
N ASP A 25 -17.68 9.68 -3.88
CA ASP A 25 -18.56 8.54 -4.17
C ASP A 25 -18.56 8.13 -5.65
N ALA A 26 -18.43 9.10 -6.56
CA ALA A 26 -18.34 8.82 -8.00
C ALA A 26 -17.07 8.03 -8.35
N VAL A 27 -15.95 8.34 -7.69
CA VAL A 27 -14.67 7.63 -7.87
C VAL A 27 -14.76 6.21 -7.31
N LEU A 28 -15.42 6.04 -6.17
CA LEU A 28 -15.64 4.72 -5.57
C LEU A 28 -16.54 3.84 -6.44
N ASP A 29 -17.61 4.41 -7.01
CA ASP A 29 -18.53 3.64 -7.86
C ASP A 29 -17.91 3.26 -9.22
N GLU A 30 -17.10 4.13 -9.81
CA GLU A 30 -16.35 3.81 -11.03
C GLU A 30 -15.33 2.69 -10.76
N ALA A 31 -14.57 2.79 -9.66
CA ALA A 31 -13.61 1.77 -9.27
C ALA A 31 -14.31 0.42 -8.98
N ARG A 32 -15.45 0.45 -8.28
CA ARG A 32 -16.27 -0.73 -8.01
C ARG A 32 -16.73 -1.40 -9.28
N THR A 33 -17.29 -0.64 -10.21
CA THR A 33 -17.78 -1.13 -11.49
C THR A 33 -16.63 -1.75 -12.30
N GLY A 34 -15.49 -1.06 -12.40
CA GLY A 34 -14.33 -1.58 -13.14
C GLY A 34 -13.77 -2.87 -12.54
N ILE A 35 -13.64 -2.95 -11.22
CA ILE A 35 -13.13 -4.14 -10.53
C ILE A 35 -14.10 -5.32 -10.69
N ASN A 36 -15.40 -5.10 -10.47
CA ASN A 36 -16.40 -6.15 -10.58
C ASN A 36 -16.52 -6.68 -12.00
N LEU A 37 -16.48 -5.81 -13.01
CA LEU A 37 -16.49 -6.22 -14.42
C LEU A 37 -15.24 -7.01 -14.80
N TYR A 38 -14.06 -6.58 -14.36
CA TYR A 38 -12.81 -7.21 -14.75
C TYR A 38 -12.58 -8.56 -14.07
N PHE A 39 -12.90 -8.66 -12.78
CA PHE A 39 -12.64 -9.88 -11.99
C PHE A 39 -13.87 -10.78 -11.83
N GLY A 40 -15.06 -10.36 -12.28
CA GLY A 40 -16.30 -11.09 -12.02
C GLY A 40 -16.66 -11.15 -10.53
N SER A 41 -16.29 -10.12 -9.77
CA SER A 41 -16.51 -10.04 -8.32
C SER A 41 -17.75 -9.22 -7.97
N GLU A 42 -18.19 -9.31 -6.71
CA GLU A 42 -19.27 -8.48 -6.15
C GLU A 42 -18.77 -7.63 -4.97
N ILE A 43 -17.69 -6.87 -5.18
CA ILE A 43 -17.17 -5.98 -4.14
C ILE A 43 -18.02 -4.71 -4.01
N THR A 44 -18.11 -4.19 -2.79
CA THR A 44 -18.83 -2.95 -2.45
C THR A 44 -17.87 -1.76 -2.40
N CYS A 45 -18.42 -0.53 -2.37
CA CYS A 45 -17.60 0.67 -2.13
C CYS A 45 -16.90 0.62 -0.75
N ALA A 46 -17.52 0.00 0.25
CA ALA A 46 -16.92 -0.17 1.57
C ALA A 46 -15.67 -1.09 1.52
N ASP A 47 -15.73 -2.17 0.73
CA ASP A 47 -14.57 -3.06 0.53
C ASP A 47 -13.41 -2.34 -0.15
N ILE A 48 -13.71 -1.40 -1.06
CA ILE A 48 -12.71 -0.54 -1.69
C ILE A 48 -12.08 0.37 -0.63
N VAL A 49 -12.89 1.08 0.16
CA VAL A 49 -12.38 1.98 1.22
C VAL A 49 -11.47 1.22 2.19
N ILE A 50 -11.89 0.06 2.68
CA ILE A 50 -11.07 -0.78 3.56
C ILE A 50 -9.73 -1.13 2.91
N ARG A 51 -9.72 -1.51 1.62
CA ARG A 51 -8.47 -1.79 0.90
C ARG A 51 -7.59 -0.57 0.74
N LEU A 52 -8.16 0.62 0.57
CA LEU A 52 -7.41 1.86 0.49
C LEU A 52 -6.75 2.23 1.81
N GLU A 53 -7.46 2.04 2.92
CA GLU A 53 -6.90 2.23 4.26
C GLU A 53 -5.74 1.27 4.50
N LEU A 54 -5.90 -0.02 4.14
CA LEU A 54 -4.82 -1.01 4.24
C LEU A 54 -3.60 -0.65 3.38
N LEU A 55 -3.81 -0.17 2.15
CA LEU A 55 -2.73 0.27 1.27
C LEU A 55 -2.02 1.51 1.84
N LYS A 56 -2.77 2.47 2.42
CA LYS A 56 -2.21 3.64 3.08
C LYS A 56 -1.36 3.26 4.29
N VAL A 57 -1.84 2.31 5.10
CA VAL A 57 -1.09 1.76 6.25
C VAL A 57 0.20 1.08 5.78
N ARG A 58 0.14 0.24 4.74
CA ARG A 58 1.33 -0.41 4.17
C ARG A 58 2.34 0.60 3.64
N TYR A 59 1.89 1.60 2.88
CA TYR A 59 2.75 2.65 2.35
C TYR A 59 3.41 3.49 3.45
N ASN A 60 2.67 3.86 4.48
CA ASN A 60 3.23 4.58 5.63
C ASN A 60 4.25 3.72 6.39
N THR A 61 3.94 2.44 6.60
CA THR A 61 4.90 1.49 7.22
C THR A 61 6.18 1.40 6.38
N PHE A 62 6.07 1.29 5.05
CA PHE A 62 7.23 1.28 4.17
C PHE A 62 8.07 2.55 4.31
N LYS A 63 7.43 3.74 4.31
CA LYS A 63 8.12 5.02 4.51
C LYS A 63 8.88 5.08 5.84
N GLU A 64 8.30 4.57 6.93
CA GLU A 64 8.95 4.51 8.24
C GLU A 64 10.18 3.60 8.20
N VAL A 65 10.07 2.43 7.55
CA VAL A 65 11.19 1.49 7.39
C VAL A 65 12.32 2.13 6.60
N VAL A 66 12.06 2.66 5.41
CA VAL A 66 13.13 3.24 4.55
C VAL A 66 13.73 4.53 5.11
N ALA A 67 13.02 5.23 6.00
CA ALA A 67 13.54 6.41 6.69
C ALA A 67 14.47 6.05 7.87
N THR A 68 14.53 4.78 8.28
CA THR A 68 15.37 4.36 9.40
C THR A 68 16.85 4.35 8.99
N PRO A 69 17.75 5.01 9.75
CA PRO A 69 19.19 4.97 9.48
C PRO A 69 19.72 3.53 9.43
N GLY A 70 20.57 3.24 8.45
CA GLY A 70 21.10 1.89 8.22
C GLY A 70 20.22 0.99 7.34
N VAL A 71 19.04 1.47 6.92
CA VAL A 71 18.20 0.80 5.93
C VAL A 71 18.56 1.24 4.52
N LEU A 72 18.65 0.27 3.61
CA LEU A 72 18.75 0.45 2.17
C LEU A 72 17.52 -0.17 1.49
N TRP A 73 16.92 0.57 0.57
CA TRP A 73 15.94 0.02 -0.37
C TRP A 73 16.67 -0.38 -1.66
N ASP A 74 16.72 -1.68 -1.93
CA ASP A 74 17.23 -2.20 -3.20
C ASP A 74 16.15 -2.02 -4.28
N LEU A 75 16.42 -1.18 -5.28
CA LEU A 75 15.46 -0.88 -6.34
C LEU A 75 15.32 -2.03 -7.35
N ASP A 76 16.37 -2.82 -7.55
CA ASP A 76 16.42 -3.88 -8.54
C ASP A 76 15.68 -5.11 -8.01
N GLU A 77 16.03 -5.53 -6.79
CA GLU A 77 15.43 -6.69 -6.12
C GLU A 77 14.12 -6.34 -5.40
N LYS A 78 13.84 -5.04 -5.19
CA LYS A 78 12.66 -4.54 -4.46
C LYS A 78 12.58 -5.11 -3.04
N ILE A 79 13.71 -5.16 -2.35
CA ILE A 79 13.85 -5.64 -0.98
C ILE A 79 14.43 -4.56 -0.06
N ILE A 80 14.13 -4.70 1.23
CA ILE A 80 14.73 -3.89 2.28
C ILE A 80 15.96 -4.62 2.82
N ILE A 81 17.11 -3.95 2.78
CA ILE A 81 18.37 -4.45 3.31
C ILE A 81 18.71 -3.64 4.56
N ALA A 82 18.90 -4.32 5.69
CA ALA A 82 19.34 -3.74 6.94
C ALA A 82 19.99 -4.82 7.81
N ASP A 83 20.85 -4.42 8.76
CA ASP A 83 21.43 -5.37 9.72
C ASP A 83 20.43 -5.81 10.80
N ASP A 84 20.76 -6.89 11.50
CA ASP A 84 19.91 -7.47 12.55
C ASP A 84 19.58 -6.49 13.69
N LEU A 85 20.50 -5.58 14.02
CA LEU A 85 20.28 -4.60 15.09
C LEU A 85 19.27 -3.55 14.66
N THR A 86 19.37 -3.12 13.41
CA THR A 86 18.45 -2.20 12.74
C THR A 86 17.06 -2.82 12.65
N TRP A 87 16.95 -4.08 12.19
CA TRP A 87 15.66 -4.79 12.19
C TRP A 87 15.05 -4.92 13.59
N LYS A 88 15.85 -5.33 14.59
CA LYS A 88 15.39 -5.38 15.99
C LYS A 88 14.91 -4.03 16.51
N PHE A 89 15.50 -2.93 16.06
CA PHE A 89 15.04 -1.58 16.41
C PHE A 89 13.70 -1.26 15.75
N ILE A 90 13.55 -1.50 14.44
CA ILE A 90 12.32 -1.20 13.69
C ILE A 90 11.15 -2.07 14.17
N PHE A 91 11.39 -3.34 14.50
CA PHE A 91 10.33 -4.22 15.04
C PHE A 91 9.72 -3.74 16.36
N ARG A 92 10.43 -2.89 17.12
CA ARG A 92 9.91 -2.33 18.38
C ARG A 92 8.91 -1.21 18.15
N THR A 93 8.92 -0.56 16.99
CA THR A 93 8.09 0.61 16.71
C THR A 93 6.80 0.24 15.99
N ASN A 94 6.85 -0.69 15.04
CA ASN A 94 5.70 -1.05 14.22
C ASN A 94 5.68 -2.55 13.90
N PRO A 95 4.70 -3.33 14.39
CA PRO A 95 4.63 -4.77 14.15
C PRO A 95 4.36 -5.14 12.68
N LEU A 96 3.83 -4.21 11.87
CA LEU A 96 3.55 -4.44 10.44
C LEU A 96 4.83 -4.47 9.59
N VAL A 97 5.97 -4.09 10.17
CA VAL A 97 7.29 -4.10 9.53
C VAL A 97 7.70 -5.51 9.10
N GLY A 98 7.18 -6.55 9.75
CA GLY A 98 7.43 -7.94 9.36
C GLY A 98 7.06 -8.25 7.91
N ALA A 99 6.20 -7.45 7.27
CA ALA A 99 5.91 -7.57 5.84
C ALA A 99 7.11 -7.26 4.92
N TYR A 100 8.16 -6.61 5.44
CA TYR A 100 9.35 -6.18 4.70
C TYR A 100 10.63 -6.88 5.17
N TYR A 101 10.54 -7.71 6.20
CA TYR A 101 11.68 -8.46 6.71
C TYR A 101 11.87 -9.72 5.88
N TYR A 102 13.05 -9.86 5.29
CA TYR A 102 13.48 -11.07 4.61
C TYR A 102 14.75 -11.57 5.28
N GLN A 103 14.70 -12.79 5.81
CA GLN A 103 15.85 -13.53 6.28
C GLN A 103 15.94 -14.75 5.37
N ASP A 104 17.07 -14.93 4.68
CA ASP A 104 17.31 -16.16 3.94
C ASP A 104 17.08 -17.35 4.89
N ASP A 105 16.10 -18.20 4.55
CA ASP A 105 15.89 -19.48 5.21
C ASP A 105 17.13 -20.34 4.90
N PRO A 106 17.83 -20.92 5.90
CA PRO A 106 19.10 -21.61 5.71
C PRO A 106 19.04 -22.85 4.79
#